data_AF-A0A1S3RZI5-F1
#
_entry.id   AF-A0A1S3RZI5-F1
#
_cell.length_a   1.000
_cell.length_b   1.000
_cell.length_c   1.000
_cell.angle_alpha   90.00
_cell.angle_beta   90.00
_cell.angle_gamma   90.00
#
_symmetry.space_group_name_H-M   'P 1'
#
loop_
_entity.id
_entity.type
_entity.pdbx_description
1 polymer ?
#
loop_
_entity_poly.entity_id
_entity_poly.type
_entity_poly.pdbx_seq_one_letter_code
_entity_poly.pdbx_strand_id
1 'polypeptide(L)'
;MSDNAESPTETQKDELSTPQQPTEDSGTADEKKKIDVLLKAVGDTPIMKTKKWSVEKGRTVQSLSQFISRFLKMEANEQLFIYVNQSFSPSPDQEVGVLFECFGSDGKLVLHYCKSQAWG
;
A
#
# COMPACT_ATOMS: atom_id res chain seq x y z
N MET A 1 20.23 36.80 -44.78
CA MET A 1 20.46 37.86 -43.77
C MET A 1 19.11 38.54 -43.63
N SER A 2 18.33 38.38 -42.55
CA SER A 2 18.74 38.27 -41.16
C SER A 2 17.80 37.38 -40.36
N ASP A 3 18.41 36.62 -39.45
CA ASP A 3 17.83 36.10 -38.21
C ASP A 3 16.91 37.10 -37.50
N ASN A 4 15.85 36.58 -36.89
CA ASN A 4 15.16 37.25 -35.80
C ASN A 4 15.10 36.29 -34.61
N ALA A 5 15.94 36.56 -33.62
CA ALA A 5 15.98 35.91 -32.32
C ALA A 5 15.46 36.84 -31.23
N GLU A 6 14.95 36.21 -30.16
CA GLU A 6 14.86 36.69 -28.76
C GLU A 6 13.53 37.30 -28.24
N SER A 7 12.80 36.44 -27.47
CA SER A 7 12.25 36.58 -26.09
C SER A 7 11.40 37.79 -25.65
N PRO A 8 10.43 37.60 -24.71
CA PRO A 8 10.74 37.50 -23.28
C PRO A 8 9.93 36.49 -22.44
N THR A 9 10.60 36.06 -21.36
CA THR A 9 10.11 35.43 -20.13
C THR A 9 9.15 36.34 -19.35
N GLU A 10 8.07 35.81 -18.75
CA GLU A 10 7.66 36.18 -17.38
C GLU A 10 6.65 35.21 -16.77
N THR A 11 6.62 35.25 -15.44
CA THR A 11 6.29 34.21 -14.46
C THR A 11 5.14 34.67 -13.58
N GLN A 12 4.31 33.74 -13.07
CA GLN A 12 3.66 33.71 -11.74
C GLN A 12 2.23 33.11 -11.83
N LYS A 13 1.63 32.46 -10.83
CA LYS A 13 1.99 31.83 -9.54
C LYS A 13 0.63 31.54 -8.89
N ASP A 14 0.38 30.32 -8.42
CA ASP A 14 -0.59 29.97 -7.34
C ASP A 14 -0.49 28.44 -7.19
N GLU A 15 0.37 27.88 -6.33
CA GLU A 15 0.34 27.88 -4.86
C GLU A 15 -0.91 27.16 -4.29
N LEU A 16 -0.79 25.83 -4.11
CA LEU A 16 -1.44 25.18 -2.97
C LEU A 16 -0.42 24.24 -2.31
N SER A 17 0.34 24.84 -1.41
CA SER A 17 1.15 24.14 -0.42
C SER A 17 0.24 23.47 0.60
N THR A 18 0.39 22.15 0.79
CA THR A 18 0.15 21.55 2.11
C THR A 18 1.49 20.98 2.56
N PRO A 19 2.05 21.42 3.71
CA PRO A 19 3.29 20.86 4.22
C PRO A 19 3.06 19.40 4.59
N GLN A 20 3.63 18.45 3.82
CA GLN A 20 3.77 17.08 4.30
C GLN A 20 4.84 17.08 5.38
N GLN A 21 4.39 17.18 6.63
CA GLN A 21 5.19 16.91 7.82
C GLN A 21 5.88 15.56 7.66
N PRO A 22 7.21 15.45 7.82
CA PRO A 22 7.81 14.17 8.14
C PRO A 22 7.33 13.82 9.54
N THR A 23 6.44 12.84 9.67
CA THR A 23 6.22 12.18 10.97
C THR A 23 7.54 11.49 11.33
N GLU A 24 8.31 12.12 12.20
CA GLU A 24 9.49 11.55 12.86
C GLU A 24 9.08 10.30 13.64
N ASP A 25 9.22 9.14 13.00
CA ASP A 25 9.31 7.86 13.70
C ASP A 25 10.79 7.53 13.89
N SER A 26 11.24 7.71 15.13
CA SER A 26 12.58 7.39 15.63
C SER A 26 12.75 5.87 15.78
N GLY A 27 12.45 5.11 14.73
CA GLY A 27 12.73 3.68 14.64
C GLY A 27 14.20 3.43 14.30
N THR A 28 14.77 2.35 14.83
CA THR A 28 16.09 1.86 14.41
C THR A 28 16.09 1.63 12.89
N ALA A 29 17.28 1.70 12.24
CA ALA A 29 17.37 1.58 10.77
C ALA A 29 16.74 0.29 10.19
N ASP A 30 16.53 -0.73 11.02
CA ASP A 30 15.85 -1.97 10.65
C ASP A 30 14.31 -1.87 10.76
N GLU A 31 13.76 -1.13 11.73
CA GLU A 31 12.33 -0.84 11.81
C GLU A 31 11.85 0.03 10.63
N LYS A 32 12.69 0.95 10.15
CA LYS A 32 12.36 1.77 8.97
C LYS A 32 12.12 0.95 7.70
N LYS A 33 12.60 -0.30 7.65
CA LYS A 33 12.42 -1.22 6.51
C LYS A 33 11.15 -2.05 6.60
N LYS A 34 10.50 -2.09 7.76
CA LYS A 34 9.27 -2.86 7.99
C LYS A 34 8.12 -1.93 8.31
N ILE A 35 6.92 -2.42 8.08
CA ILE A 35 5.67 -1.72 8.36
C ILE A 35 4.73 -2.67 9.06
N ASP A 36 3.89 -2.11 9.92
CA ASP A 36 2.81 -2.87 10.53
C ASP A 36 1.65 -3.00 9.53
N VAL A 37 1.27 -4.24 9.24
CA VAL A 37 0.13 -4.57 8.38
C VAL A 37 -0.94 -5.25 9.22
N LEU A 38 -2.14 -4.68 9.24
CA LEU A 38 -3.31 -5.25 9.88
C LEU A 38 -4.19 -5.95 8.84
N LEU A 39 -4.23 -7.27 8.90
CA LEU A 39 -5.03 -8.12 8.01
C LEU A 39 -6.42 -8.37 8.61
N LYS A 40 -7.46 -8.04 7.85
CA LYS A 40 -8.87 -8.26 8.22
C LYS A 40 -9.55 -9.17 7.20
N ALA A 41 -10.17 -10.26 7.68
CA ALA A 41 -10.99 -11.10 6.81
C ALA A 41 -12.29 -10.39 6.45
N VAL A 42 -12.84 -10.74 5.29
CA VAL A 42 -14.12 -10.22 4.78
C VAL A 42 -15.02 -11.38 4.39
N GLY A 43 -16.32 -11.25 4.68
CA GLY A 43 -17.32 -12.27 4.41
C GLY A 43 -17.01 -13.57 5.15
N ASP A 44 -17.23 -14.70 4.48
CA ASP A 44 -17.01 -16.05 5.03
C ASP A 44 -15.55 -16.53 4.92
N THR A 45 -14.61 -15.60 4.71
CA THR A 45 -13.19 -15.94 4.60
C THR A 45 -12.63 -16.28 5.99
N PRO A 46 -11.85 -17.38 6.14
CA PRO A 46 -11.28 -17.77 7.43
C PRO A 46 -10.44 -16.66 8.08
N ILE A 47 -10.69 -16.39 9.36
CA ILE A 47 -10.00 -15.32 10.10
C ILE A 47 -8.63 -15.82 10.61
N MET A 48 -7.56 -15.13 10.26
CA MET A 48 -6.23 -15.36 10.84
C MET A 48 -6.22 -15.08 12.35
N LYS A 49 -5.62 -16.00 13.13
CA LYS A 49 -5.44 -15.83 14.58
C LYS A 49 -4.60 -14.58 14.90
N THR A 50 -3.50 -14.39 14.18
CA THR A 50 -2.66 -13.20 14.25
C THR A 50 -3.07 -12.24 13.15
N LYS A 51 -3.58 -11.06 13.53
CA LYS A 51 -4.07 -10.04 12.59
C LYS A 51 -3.02 -8.99 12.24
N LYS A 52 -2.15 -8.62 13.18
CA LYS A 52 -1.09 -7.63 13.00
C LYS A 52 0.22 -8.35 12.65
N TRP A 53 0.84 -7.95 11.56
CA TRP A 53 2.08 -8.52 11.04
C TRP A 53 3.10 -7.42 10.75
N SER A 54 4.36 -7.65 11.10
CA SER A 54 5.46 -6.80 10.64
C SER A 54 5.94 -7.32 9.28
N VAL A 55 5.83 -6.49 8.25
CA VAL A 55 6.10 -6.87 6.85
C VAL A 55 7.16 -5.94 6.27
N GLU A 56 8.11 -6.49 5.52
CA GLU A 56 9.11 -5.70 4.80
C GLU A 56 8.46 -4.85 3.71
N LYS A 57 8.89 -3.59 3.58
CA LYS A 57 8.34 -2.63 2.61
C LYS A 57 8.42 -3.14 1.16
N GLY A 58 9.51 -3.81 0.79
CA GLY A 58 9.73 -4.34 -0.56
C GLY A 58 8.95 -5.62 -0.90
N ARG A 59 8.11 -6.14 0.01
CA ARG A 59 7.21 -7.26 -0.33
C ARG A 59 6.12 -6.77 -1.27
N THR A 60 5.73 -7.62 -2.22
CA THR A 60 4.61 -7.34 -3.12
C THR A 60 3.29 -7.85 -2.58
N VAL A 61 2.17 -7.31 -3.07
CA VAL A 61 0.82 -7.78 -2.77
C VAL A 61 0.65 -9.26 -3.13
N GLN A 62 1.22 -9.72 -4.24
CA GLN A 62 1.19 -11.12 -4.64
C GLN A 62 1.85 -12.03 -3.60
N SER A 63 3.03 -11.65 -3.12
CA SER A 63 3.73 -12.42 -2.08
C SER A 63 2.92 -12.46 -0.78
N LEU A 64 2.28 -11.35 -0.42
CA LEU A 64 1.41 -11.27 0.75
C LEU A 64 0.15 -12.14 0.59
N SER A 65 -0.48 -12.14 -0.59
CA SER A 65 -1.63 -12.99 -0.89
C SER A 65 -1.28 -14.47 -0.77
N GLN A 66 -0.17 -14.91 -1.38
CA GLN A 66 0.31 -16.28 -1.26
C GLN A 66 0.63 -16.68 0.18
N PHE A 67 1.20 -15.76 0.97
CA PHE A 67 1.45 -15.98 2.40
C PHE A 67 0.15 -16.24 3.15
N ILE A 68 -0.87 -15.40 2.96
CA ILE A 68 -2.18 -15.55 3.62
C ILE A 68 -2.83 -16.87 3.20
N SER A 69 -2.88 -17.18 1.91
CA SER A 69 -3.49 -18.42 1.41
C SER A 69 -2.82 -19.66 2.00
N ARG A 70 -1.48 -19.68 2.09
CA ARG A 70 -0.75 -20.79 2.74
C ARG A 70 -1.00 -20.86 4.24
N PHE A 71 -1.05 -19.71 4.92
CA PHE A 71 -1.30 -19.66 6.36
C PHE A 71 -2.70 -20.16 6.70
N LEU A 72 -3.69 -19.84 5.86
CA LEU A 72 -5.07 -20.31 5.97
C LEU A 72 -5.29 -21.73 5.45
N LYS A 73 -4.25 -22.38 4.89
CA LYS A 73 -4.33 -23.70 4.25
C LYS A 73 -5.41 -23.77 3.16
N MET A 74 -5.51 -22.71 2.37
CA MET A 74 -6.39 -22.66 1.20
C MET A 74 -5.88 -23.61 0.11
N GLU A 75 -6.81 -24.14 -0.68
CA GLU A 75 -6.49 -25.00 -1.82
C GLU A 75 -5.79 -24.20 -2.92
N ALA A 76 -4.96 -24.86 -3.73
CA ALA A 76 -4.15 -24.19 -4.76
C ALA A 76 -4.97 -23.51 -5.86
N ASN A 77 -6.23 -23.91 -6.04
CA ASN A 77 -7.16 -23.32 -7.01
C ASN A 77 -8.00 -22.18 -6.42
N GLU A 78 -7.92 -21.92 -5.11
CA GLU A 78 -8.66 -20.82 -4.49
C GLU A 78 -7.90 -19.50 -4.67
N GLN A 79 -8.60 -18.50 -5.21
CA GLN A 79 -8.06 -17.15 -5.34
C GLN A 79 -8.30 -16.35 -4.05
N LEU A 80 -7.33 -15.52 -3.68
CA LEU A 80 -7.44 -14.60 -2.57
C LEU A 80 -7.28 -13.16 -3.08
N PHE A 81 -8.28 -12.34 -2.81
CA PHE A 81 -8.31 -10.92 -3.13
C PHE A 81 -7.84 -10.11 -1.93
N ILE A 82 -7.10 -9.03 -2.18
CA ILE A 82 -6.66 -8.08 -1.16
C ILE A 82 -7.19 -6.70 -1.53
N TYR A 83 -7.68 -5.98 -0.54
CA TYR A 83 -8.28 -4.66 -0.70
C TYR A 83 -7.67 -3.64 0.25
N VAL A 84 -7.43 -2.45 -0.28
CA VAL A 84 -7.01 -1.26 0.48
C VAL A 84 -8.25 -0.38 0.68
N ASN A 85 -8.41 0.16 1.90
CA ASN A 85 -9.52 1.06 2.26
C ASN A 85 -10.93 0.54 1.94
N GLN A 86 -11.13 -0.78 1.83
CA GLN A 86 -12.41 -1.39 1.47
C GLN A 86 -12.98 -0.82 0.15
N SER A 87 -12.10 -0.55 -0.82
CA SER A 87 -12.49 0.11 -2.07
C SER A 87 -11.89 -0.58 -3.28
N PHE A 88 -10.57 -0.66 -3.38
CA PHE A 88 -9.92 -1.17 -4.59
C PHE A 88 -8.91 -2.28 -4.28
N SER A 89 -8.66 -3.13 -5.28
CA SER A 89 -7.61 -4.15 -5.23
C SER A 89 -6.35 -3.60 -5.90
N PRO A 90 -5.21 -3.48 -5.17
CA PRO A 90 -3.97 -3.04 -5.77
C PRO A 90 -3.42 -4.08 -6.76
N SER A 91 -2.50 -3.65 -7.64
CA SER A 91 -1.78 -4.55 -8.53
C SER A 91 -1.01 -5.61 -7.73
N PRO A 92 -0.96 -6.89 -8.18
CA PRO A 92 -0.20 -7.95 -7.53
C PRO A 92 1.30 -7.61 -7.39
N ASP A 93 1.84 -6.81 -8.30
CA ASP A 93 3.25 -6.40 -8.30
C ASP A 93 3.53 -5.17 -7.42
N GLN A 94 2.49 -4.52 -6.90
CA GLN A 94 2.64 -3.35 -6.06
C GLN A 94 3.33 -3.72 -4.74
N GLU A 95 4.34 -2.94 -4.37
CA GLU A 95 5.01 -3.07 -3.08
C GLU A 95 4.11 -2.58 -1.93
N VAL A 96 4.10 -3.32 -0.82
CA VAL A 96 3.29 -2.99 0.37
C VAL A 96 3.80 -1.70 1.03
N GLY A 97 5.11 -1.40 0.91
CA GLY A 97 5.69 -0.13 1.36
C GLY A 97 5.05 1.09 0.69
N VAL A 98 4.88 1.06 -0.63
CA VAL A 98 4.20 2.14 -1.37
C VAL A 98 2.73 2.27 -0.95
N LEU A 99 2.04 1.14 -0.74
CA LEU A 99 0.66 1.16 -0.24
C LEU A 99 0.57 1.78 1.17
N PHE A 100 1.56 1.53 2.02
CA PHE A 100 1.64 2.13 3.35
C PHE A 100 1.90 3.64 3.29
N GLU A 101 2.78 4.10 2.40
CA GLU A 101 3.06 5.53 2.24
C GLU A 101 1.83 6.30 1.75
N CYS A 102 1.02 5.71 0.86
CA CYS A 102 -0.17 6.37 0.32
C CYS A 102 -1.42 6.21 1.19
N PHE A 103 -1.60 5.06 1.85
CA PHE A 103 -2.87 4.68 2.50
C PHE A 103 -2.70 4.20 3.94
N GLY A 104 -1.50 4.26 4.51
CA GLY A 104 -1.24 3.93 5.91
C GLY A 104 -1.86 4.97 6.86
N SER A 105 -2.25 4.51 8.04
CA SER A 105 -2.86 5.34 9.09
C SER A 105 -2.50 4.81 10.49
N ASP A 106 -2.16 5.71 11.41
CA ASP A 106 -1.66 5.39 12.77
C ASP A 106 -0.51 4.36 12.76
N GLY A 107 0.48 4.58 11.90
CA GLY A 107 1.68 3.73 11.81
C GLY A 107 1.42 2.31 11.29
N LYS A 108 0.26 2.03 10.69
CA LYS A 108 -0.08 0.72 10.11
C LYS A 108 -0.81 0.84 8.76
N LEU A 109 -0.70 -0.19 7.93
CA LEU A 109 -1.54 -0.39 6.74
C LEU A 109 -2.62 -1.40 7.04
N VAL A 110 -3.89 -1.06 6.78
CA VAL A 110 -5.01 -2.01 6.94
C VAL A 110 -5.35 -2.62 5.59
N LEU A 111 -5.28 -3.95 5.50
CA LEU A 111 -5.65 -4.70 4.31
C LEU A 111 -6.78 -5.66 4.62
N HIS A 112 -7.73 -5.73 3.69
CA HIS A 112 -8.89 -6.60 3.78
C HIS A 112 -8.73 -7.74 2.79
N TYR A 113 -8.82 -8.99 3.25
CA TYR A 113 -8.67 -10.16 2.39
C TYR A 113 -9.98 -10.95 2.29
N CYS A 114 -10.26 -11.48 1.10
CA CYS A 114 -11.48 -12.23 0.82
C CYS A 114 -11.26 -13.34 -0.22
N LYS A 115 -12.02 -14.44 -0.14
CA LYS A 115 -12.06 -15.49 -1.17
C LYS A 115 -12.83 -15.09 -2.43
N SER A 116 -13.81 -14.20 -2.31
CA SER A 116 -14.59 -13.67 -3.41
C SER A 116 -14.29 -12.19 -3.63
N GLN A 117 -14.58 -11.68 -4.84
CA GLN A 117 -14.55 -10.24 -5.06
C GLN A 117 -15.57 -9.57 -4.15
N ALA A 118 -15.15 -8.51 -3.46
CA ALA A 118 -15.97 -7.79 -2.48
C ALA A 118 -16.18 -6.32 -2.86
N TRP A 119 -15.15 -5.68 -3.41
CA TRP A 119 -15.18 -4.29 -3.87
C TRP A 119 -14.53 -4.17 -5.26
N GLY A 120 -14.84 -3.10 -5.97
CA GLY A 120 -14.40 -2.83 -7.35
C GLY A 120 -14.93 -1.48 -7.83
#